data_AF-A0A976S310-F1
#
_entry.id   AF-A0A976S310-F1
#
_cell.length_a   1.000
_cell.length_b   1.000
_cell.length_c   1.000
_cell.angle_alpha   90.00
_cell.angle_beta   90.00
_cell.angle_gamma   90.00
#
_symmetry.space_group_name_H-M   'P 1'
#
loop_
_entity.id
_entity.type
_entity.pdbx_description
1 polymer ?
#
loop_
_entity_poly.entity_id
_entity_poly.type
_entity_poly.pdbx_seq_one_letter_code
_entity_poly.pdbx_strand_id
1 'polypeptide(L)'
;MSAKSADLFYFAHFHLEEVVPLIGTDDTERYPIAVAMGVLGVDVPWLVQETGLNHNVVRRAMMGGKKRIKYDTAYLIADALGMGIEELQWPSGLTHLGRPPLTGTGTLSYSVPSVPRPSCPEHFILLSSAGNCSYCEQQAAELAVMNV
;
A
#
# COMPACT_ATOMS: atom_id res chain seq x y z
N MET A 1 27.92 -52.04 21.68
CA MET A 1 27.33 -51.59 22.96
C MET A 1 27.49 -50.07 23.01
N SER A 2 26.55 -49.31 22.44
CA SER A 2 25.32 -48.81 23.07
C SER A 2 25.55 -47.63 24.04
N ALA A 3 25.28 -46.42 23.55
CA ALA A 3 24.64 -45.30 24.26
C ALA A 3 24.27 -44.22 23.20
N LYS A 4 22.98 -44.16 22.79
CA LYS A 4 21.98 -43.14 23.19
C LYS A 4 22.29 -41.75 22.59
N SER A 5 21.65 -41.36 21.48
CA SER A 5 20.33 -40.69 21.44
C SER A 5 20.31 -39.39 22.23
N ALA A 6 20.47 -38.27 21.55
CA ALA A 6 19.97 -36.97 21.99
C ALA A 6 19.61 -36.13 20.74
N ASP A 7 18.35 -36.25 20.35
CA ASP A 7 17.62 -35.22 19.61
C ASP A 7 17.83 -33.86 20.27
N LEU A 8 18.30 -32.89 19.52
CA LEU A 8 18.18 -31.47 19.85
C LEU A 8 17.59 -30.75 18.64
N PHE A 9 16.29 -30.95 18.45
CA PHE A 9 15.42 -30.03 17.72
C PHE A 9 15.42 -28.70 18.46
N TYR A 10 16.25 -27.75 18.02
CA TYR A 10 16.17 -26.37 18.44
C TYR A 10 15.01 -25.70 17.70
N PHE A 11 13.79 -25.88 18.23
CA PHE A 11 12.66 -25.04 17.89
C PHE A 11 12.91 -23.66 18.52
N ALA A 12 13.35 -22.70 17.71
CA ALA A 12 13.32 -21.30 18.11
C ALA A 12 11.85 -20.89 18.30
N HIS A 13 11.43 -20.80 19.56
CA HIS A 13 10.23 -20.06 19.95
C HIS A 13 10.47 -18.58 19.64
N PHE A 14 10.00 -18.14 18.48
CA PHE A 14 9.91 -16.73 18.14
C PHE A 14 8.65 -16.18 18.84
N HIS A 15 8.86 -15.44 19.94
CA HIS A 15 7.81 -14.70 20.62
C HIS A 15 7.24 -13.64 19.66
N LEU A 16 6.02 -13.87 19.18
CA LEU A 16 5.15 -12.88 18.54
C LEU A 16 4.48 -12.04 19.63
N GLU A 17 5.22 -11.14 20.26
CA GLU A 17 4.63 -10.11 21.12
C GLU A 17 5.37 -8.79 20.89
N GLU A 18 4.90 -8.04 19.89
CA GLU A 18 4.74 -6.58 19.96
C GLU A 18 4.00 -6.13 18.70
N VAL A 19 2.67 -6.19 18.77
CA VAL A 19 1.81 -5.45 17.85
C VAL A 19 1.94 -3.98 18.26
N VAL A 20 2.87 -3.26 17.63
CA VAL A 20 2.99 -1.81 17.79
C VAL A 20 1.74 -1.17 17.17
N PRO A 21 0.87 -0.50 17.95
CA PRO A 21 -0.23 0.24 17.37
C PRO A 21 0.34 1.47 16.66
N LEU A 22 0.33 1.48 15.33
CA LEU A 22 0.60 2.67 14.53
C LEU A 22 -0.56 3.65 14.72
N ILE A 23 -0.42 4.50 15.73
CA ILE A 23 -1.28 5.65 15.96
C ILE A 23 -1.10 6.59 14.77
N GLY A 24 -2.17 6.79 14.02
CA GLY A 24 -2.24 7.70 12.89
C GLY A 24 -1.96 9.14 13.31
N THR A 25 -0.90 9.70 12.74
CA THR A 25 -0.75 11.13 12.52
C THR A 25 -0.70 11.34 11.02
N ASP A 26 -1.46 12.30 10.50
CA ASP A 26 -1.79 12.62 9.10
C ASP A 26 -0.61 12.88 8.13
N ASP A 27 0.62 12.56 8.53
CA ASP A 27 1.79 12.41 7.67
C ASP A 27 2.24 10.94 7.76
N THR A 28 1.54 10.03 7.05
CA THR A 28 2.00 8.63 6.91
C THR A 28 3.42 8.63 6.33
N GLU A 29 4.40 8.45 7.20
CA GLU A 29 5.81 8.37 6.83
C GLU A 29 5.98 7.21 5.84
N ARG A 30 6.36 7.54 4.61
CA ARG A 30 6.55 6.52 3.58
C ARG A 30 7.90 5.85 3.75
N TYR A 31 7.91 4.54 3.89
CA TYR A 31 9.12 3.77 4.06
C TYR A 31 9.79 3.48 2.71
N PRO A 32 11.09 3.75 2.55
CA PRO A 32 11.82 3.26 1.39
C PRO A 32 11.70 1.74 1.28
N ILE A 33 11.44 1.23 0.08
CA ILE A 33 11.27 -0.22 -0.16
C ILE A 33 12.48 -1.01 0.37
N ALA A 34 13.69 -0.47 0.23
CA ALA A 34 14.90 -1.10 0.76
C ALA A 34 14.91 -1.22 2.29
N VAL A 35 14.30 -0.28 3.01
CA VAL A 35 14.15 -0.33 4.47
C VAL A 35 13.13 -1.39 4.85
N ALA A 36 11.96 -1.42 4.19
CA ALA A 36 10.94 -2.45 4.42
C ALA A 36 11.51 -3.87 4.21
N MET A 37 12.27 -4.07 3.13
CA MET A 37 12.95 -5.33 2.87
C MET A 37 13.98 -5.70 3.95
N GLY A 38 14.74 -4.70 4.44
CA GLY A 38 15.72 -4.90 5.51
C GLY A 38 15.06 -5.33 6.83
N VAL A 39 13.90 -4.78 7.18
CA VAL A 39 13.13 -5.16 8.37
C VAL A 39 12.58 -6.58 8.25
N LEU A 40 12.08 -6.95 7.08
CA LEU A 40 11.55 -8.29 6.80
C LEU A 40 12.64 -9.35 6.57
N GLY A 41 13.92 -8.95 6.48
CA GLY A 41 15.02 -9.86 6.20
C GLY A 41 14.98 -10.47 4.80
N VAL A 42 14.33 -9.79 3.84
CA VAL A 42 14.18 -10.27 2.46
C VAL A 42 15.12 -9.53 1.50
N ASP A 43 15.45 -10.16 0.39
CA ASP A 43 16.33 -9.61 -0.63
C ASP A 43 15.65 -9.47 -2.01
N VAL A 44 16.35 -8.86 -2.97
CA VAL A 44 15.80 -8.63 -4.31
C VAL A 44 15.49 -9.93 -5.05
N PRO A 45 16.34 -10.98 -5.01
CA PRO A 45 16.00 -12.30 -5.54
C PRO A 45 14.69 -12.87 -4.99
N TRP A 46 14.46 -12.79 -3.67
CA TRP A 46 13.21 -13.23 -3.05
C TRP A 46 12.01 -12.47 -3.62
N LEU A 47 12.11 -11.14 -3.70
CA LEU A 47 11.01 -10.31 -4.22
C LEU A 47 10.70 -10.61 -5.70
N VAL A 48 11.73 -10.91 -6.50
CA VAL A 48 11.60 -11.33 -7.90
C VAL A 48 10.87 -12.66 -8.02
N GLN A 49 11.21 -13.61 -7.13
CA GLN A 49 10.56 -14.91 -7.08
C GLN A 49 9.09 -14.79 -6.66
N GLU A 50 8.80 -14.00 -5.64
CA GLU A 50 7.46 -13.83 -5.07
C GLU A 50 6.52 -13.10 -6.04
N THR A 51 6.99 -12.00 -6.63
CA THR A 51 6.17 -11.16 -7.53
C THR A 51 6.17 -11.62 -8.99
N GLY A 52 7.10 -12.50 -9.37
CA GLY A 52 7.37 -12.85 -10.76
C GLY A 52 7.91 -11.69 -11.62
N LEU A 53 8.25 -10.55 -11.00
CA LEU A 53 8.73 -9.37 -11.72
C LEU A 53 10.18 -9.54 -12.17
N ASN A 54 10.53 -8.89 -13.28
CA ASN A 54 11.93 -8.85 -13.72
C ASN A 54 12.79 -8.12 -12.67
N HIS A 55 13.98 -8.66 -12.37
CA HIS A 55 14.96 -8.07 -11.45
C HIS A 55 15.24 -6.57 -11.69
N ASN A 56 15.27 -6.13 -12.95
CA ASN A 56 15.48 -4.72 -13.29
C ASN A 56 14.28 -3.82 -12.93
N VAL A 57 13.07 -4.38 -12.87
CA VAL A 57 11.86 -3.67 -12.45
C VAL A 57 11.89 -3.46 -10.93
N VAL A 58 12.19 -4.50 -10.16
CA VAL A 58 12.33 -4.42 -8.70
C VAL A 58 13.41 -3.41 -8.30
N ARG A 59 14.61 -3.55 -8.89
CA ARG A 59 15.72 -2.62 -8.61
C ARG A 59 15.36 -1.15 -8.95
N ARG A 60 14.59 -0.92 -10.02
CA ARG A 60 14.11 0.43 -10.38
C ARG A 60 13.07 0.96 -9.40
N ALA A 61 12.19 0.09 -8.88
CA ALA A 61 11.24 0.50 -7.86
C ALA A 61 11.96 0.97 -6.59
N MET A 62 13.05 0.29 -6.21
CA MET A 62 13.83 0.64 -5.01
C MET A 62 14.71 1.89 -5.18
N MET A 63 15.48 1.97 -6.27
CA MET A 63 16.46 3.06 -6.47
C MET A 63 15.88 4.27 -7.20
N GLY A 64 14.69 4.13 -7.75
CA GLY A 64 14.14 5.11 -8.68
C GLY A 64 14.77 5.06 -10.07
N GLY A 65 14.47 6.10 -10.84
CA GLY A 65 14.87 6.24 -12.24
C GLY A 65 13.98 7.24 -12.99
N LYS A 66 14.28 7.46 -14.27
CA LYS A 66 13.55 8.41 -15.12
C LYS A 66 12.09 8.02 -15.40
N LYS A 67 11.69 6.79 -15.10
CA LYS A 67 10.37 6.24 -15.42
C LYS A 67 9.62 5.92 -14.14
N ARG A 68 8.39 6.42 -14.05
CA ARG A 68 7.44 6.07 -12.99
C ARG A 68 7.12 4.57 -13.01
N ILE A 69 6.81 4.02 -11.84
CA ILE A 69 6.41 2.61 -11.70
C ILE A 69 4.90 2.50 -11.95
N LYS A 70 4.46 1.43 -12.62
CA LYS A 70 3.03 1.20 -12.83
C LYS A 70 2.36 0.83 -11.51
N TYR A 71 1.09 1.24 -11.33
CA TYR A 71 0.32 0.86 -10.15
C TYR A 71 0.24 -0.66 -9.96
N ASP A 72 0.02 -1.45 -11.03
CA ASP A 72 -0.04 -2.91 -10.93
C ASP A 72 1.28 -3.50 -10.40
N THR A 73 2.41 -2.96 -10.83
CA THR A 73 3.74 -3.37 -10.35
C THR A 73 3.95 -2.96 -8.90
N ALA A 74 3.52 -1.76 -8.53
CA ALA A 74 3.60 -1.28 -7.15
C ALA A 74 2.74 -2.12 -6.21
N TYR A 75 1.53 -2.52 -6.66
CA TYR A 75 0.64 -3.40 -5.92
C TYR A 75 1.30 -4.76 -5.65
N LEU A 76 1.87 -5.40 -6.67
CA LEU A 76 2.56 -6.69 -6.48
C LEU A 76 3.72 -6.60 -5.49
N ILE A 77 4.50 -5.51 -5.54
CA ILE A 77 5.61 -5.29 -4.61
C ILE A 77 5.10 -5.05 -3.19
N ALA A 78 4.06 -4.22 -3.03
CA ALA A 78 3.48 -3.90 -1.73
C ALA A 78 2.84 -5.13 -1.09
N ASP A 79 2.07 -5.89 -1.87
CA ASP A 79 1.43 -7.15 -1.47
C ASP A 79 2.46 -8.20 -1.03
N ALA A 80 3.54 -8.38 -1.79
CA ALA A 80 4.63 -9.29 -1.41
C ALA A 80 5.35 -8.86 -0.12
N LEU A 81 5.33 -7.58 0.23
CA LEU A 81 5.89 -7.07 1.49
C LEU A 81 4.86 -7.03 2.62
N GLY A 82 3.59 -7.35 2.34
CA GLY A 82 2.49 -7.24 3.30
C GLY A 82 2.18 -5.80 3.71
N MET A 83 2.43 -4.82 2.83
CA MET A 83 2.28 -3.39 3.08
C MET A 83 1.30 -2.73 2.10
N GLY A 84 0.75 -1.58 2.49
CA GLY A 84 -0.01 -0.70 1.60
C GLY A 84 0.90 0.01 0.59
N ILE A 85 0.37 0.34 -0.60
CA ILE A 85 1.13 1.10 -1.62
C ILE A 85 1.49 2.49 -1.08
N GLU A 86 0.60 3.09 -0.32
CA GLU A 86 0.74 4.40 0.34
C GLU A 86 1.76 4.42 1.47
N GLU A 87 2.04 3.26 2.09
CA GLU A 87 3.03 3.10 3.16
C GLU A 87 4.46 3.05 2.59
N LEU A 88 4.59 2.73 1.30
CA LEU A 88 5.87 2.62 0.62
C LEU A 88 6.24 3.92 -0.11
N GLN A 89 7.52 4.27 -0.05
CA GLN A 89 8.10 5.38 -0.81
C GLN A 89 8.48 4.89 -2.21
N TRP A 90 7.92 5.56 -3.22
CA TRP A 90 8.20 5.29 -4.63
C TRP A 90 9.07 6.42 -5.21
N PRO A 91 10.40 6.26 -5.34
CA PRO A 91 11.29 7.38 -5.68
C PRO A 91 11.00 8.02 -7.04
N SER A 92 10.50 7.23 -7.99
CA SER A 92 10.07 7.72 -9.31
C SER A 92 8.60 8.12 -9.37
N GLY A 93 7.84 7.95 -8.29
CA GLY A 93 6.39 8.05 -8.26
C GLY A 93 5.70 6.92 -9.04
N LEU A 94 4.37 6.96 -9.00
CA LEU A 94 3.48 5.97 -9.62
C LEU A 94 2.78 6.52 -10.86
N THR A 95 2.34 5.63 -11.74
CA THR A 95 1.58 5.97 -12.95
C THR A 95 0.57 4.87 -13.29
N HIS A 96 -0.66 5.26 -13.63
CA HIS A 96 -1.63 4.34 -14.25
C HIS A 96 -1.36 4.17 -15.74
N LEU A 97 -0.77 5.19 -16.37
CA LEU A 97 -0.37 5.15 -17.76
C LEU A 97 0.98 4.41 -17.84
N GLY A 98 1.09 3.42 -18.72
CA GLY A 98 2.39 2.85 -19.09
C GLY A 98 3.36 3.93 -19.60
N ARG A 99 4.58 3.55 -20.03
CA ARG A 99 5.58 4.47 -20.61
C ARG A 99 4.87 5.61 -21.37
N PRO A 100 5.05 6.89 -20.98
CA PRO A 100 4.62 7.97 -21.83
C PRO A 100 5.17 7.69 -23.23
N PRO A 101 4.35 7.78 -24.29
CA PRO A 101 4.88 7.66 -25.64
C PRO A 101 6.07 8.62 -25.75
N LEU A 102 7.16 8.15 -26.35
CA LEU A 102 8.41 8.89 -26.58
C LEU A 102 8.19 10.01 -27.64
N THR A 103 7.19 10.85 -27.43
CA THR A 103 6.82 11.96 -28.30
C THR A 103 7.08 13.24 -27.53
N GLY A 104 8.02 14.04 -28.05
CA GLY A 104 8.39 15.33 -27.48
C GLY A 104 7.18 16.25 -27.28
N THR A 105 7.32 17.15 -26.30
CA THR A 105 6.56 18.42 -26.19
C THR A 105 5.11 18.34 -26.66
N GLY A 106 4.33 17.45 -26.05
CA GLY A 106 2.88 17.45 -26.15
C GLY A 106 2.33 17.49 -24.74
N THR A 107 1.82 18.64 -24.32
CA THR A 107 1.03 18.75 -23.09
C THR A 107 -0.22 17.91 -23.30
N LEU A 108 -0.21 16.66 -22.87
CA LEU A 108 -1.41 15.86 -22.80
C LEU A 108 -2.23 16.39 -21.63
N SER A 109 -3.12 17.33 -21.94
CA SER A 109 -4.21 17.73 -21.07
C SER A 109 -5.23 16.60 -21.11
N TYR A 110 -5.20 15.73 -20.11
CA TYR A 110 -6.27 14.78 -19.89
C TYR A 110 -7.34 15.53 -19.09
N SER A 111 -8.45 15.87 -19.73
CA SER A 111 -9.69 16.14 -19.00
C SER A 111 -10.12 14.83 -18.36
N VAL A 112 -9.75 14.63 -17.09
CA VAL A 112 -10.43 13.64 -16.25
C VAL A 112 -11.90 14.04 -16.30
N PRO A 113 -12.83 13.19 -16.79
CA PRO A 113 -14.24 13.48 -16.60
C PRO A 113 -14.45 13.50 -15.10
N SER A 114 -14.61 14.71 -14.55
CA SER A 114 -15.04 14.92 -13.19
C SER A 114 -16.44 14.33 -13.12
N VAL A 115 -16.54 13.04 -12.78
CA VAL A 115 -17.80 12.46 -12.35
C VAL A 115 -18.18 13.31 -11.14
N PRO A 116 -19.27 14.10 -11.22
CA PRO A 116 -19.68 14.90 -10.09
C PRO A 116 -20.05 13.90 -9.01
N ARG A 117 -19.16 13.71 -8.03
CA ARG A 117 -19.52 12.97 -6.84
C ARG A 117 -20.49 13.88 -6.10
N PRO A 118 -21.72 13.43 -5.87
CA PRO A 118 -22.66 14.24 -5.12
C PRO A 118 -22.03 14.50 -3.74
N SER A 119 -22.04 15.75 -3.31
CA SER A 119 -21.69 16.12 -1.95
C SER A 119 -22.96 16.20 -1.11
N CYS A 120 -22.82 15.92 0.19
CA CYS A 120 -23.93 16.14 1.12
C CYS A 120 -24.29 17.63 1.14
N PRO A 121 -25.56 18.03 0.94
CA PRO A 121 -25.94 19.45 0.94
C PRO A 121 -25.79 20.12 2.30
N GLU A 122 -25.86 19.36 3.40
CA GLU A 122 -25.71 19.85 4.77
C GLU A 122 -24.25 19.92 5.22
N HIS A 123 -23.47 18.88 4.90
CA HIS A 123 -22.14 18.69 5.45
C HIS A 123 -21.00 18.99 4.46
N PHE A 124 -21.33 19.26 3.18
CA PHE A 124 -20.38 19.53 2.09
C PHE A 124 -19.26 18.49 1.91
N ILE A 125 -19.42 17.29 2.47
CA ILE A 125 -18.50 16.16 2.29
C ILE A 125 -18.86 15.33 1.06
N LEU A 126 -17.85 14.69 0.47
CA LEU A 126 -18.02 13.79 -0.67
C LEU A 126 -18.77 12.52 -0.24
N LEU A 127 -19.87 12.21 -0.90
CA LEU A 127 -20.64 11.01 -0.61
C LEU A 127 -19.93 9.75 -1.11
N SER A 128 -20.14 8.64 -0.39
CA SER A 128 -19.73 7.31 -0.84
C SER A 128 -20.47 6.92 -2.13
N SER A 129 -20.05 5.83 -2.79
CA SER A 129 -20.73 5.33 -4.00
C SER A 129 -22.20 4.96 -3.77
N ALA A 130 -22.59 4.72 -2.51
CA ALA A 130 -23.98 4.46 -2.11
C ALA A 130 -24.83 5.75 -2.01
N GLY A 131 -24.22 6.94 -2.07
CA GLY A 131 -24.92 8.22 -1.96
C GLY A 131 -25.29 8.63 -0.53
N ASN A 132 -24.84 7.89 0.48
CA ASN A 132 -25.17 8.17 1.87
C ASN A 132 -24.06 8.97 2.57
N CYS A 133 -24.48 9.92 3.41
CA CYS A 133 -23.62 10.73 4.26
C CYS A 133 -23.49 10.08 5.63
N SER A 134 -22.27 9.69 6.02
CA SER A 134 -21.99 9.04 7.31
C SER A 134 -22.45 9.87 8.52
N TYR A 135 -22.34 11.20 8.44
CA TYR A 135 -22.81 12.10 9.49
C TYR A 135 -24.34 12.14 9.59
N CYS A 136 -25.05 12.14 8.46
CA CYS A 136 -26.52 12.08 8.47
C CYS A 136 -27.03 10.72 8.99
N GLU A 137 -26.33 9.62 8.67
CA GLU A 137 -26.68 8.30 9.18
C GLU A 137 -26.50 8.19 10.70
N GLN A 138 -25.41 8.75 11.24
CA GLN A 138 -25.18 8.77 12.69
C GLN A 138 -26.23 9.60 13.43
N GLN A 139 -26.58 10.79 12.92
CA GLN A 139 -27.57 11.65 13.55
C GLN A 139 -28.98 11.04 13.55
N ALA A 140 -29.34 10.31 12.48
CA ALA A 140 -30.59 9.56 12.42
C ALA A 140 -30.62 8.42 13.45
N ALA A 141 -29.50 7.73 13.68
CA ALA A 141 -29.39 6.70 14.69
C ALA A 141 -29.51 7.25 16.12
N GLU A 142 -28.90 8.40 16.41
CA GLU A 142 -29.00 9.06 17.72
C GLU A 142 -30.43 9.54 18.04
N LEU A 143 -31.14 10.08 17.05
CA LEU A 143 -32.56 10.48 17.21
C LEU A 143 -33.49 9.28 17.42
N ALA A 144 -33.17 8.12 16.87
CA ALA A 144 -33.93 6.90 17.10
C ALA A 144 -33.77 6.36 18.52
N VAL A 145 -32.60 6.55 19.14
CA VAL A 145 -32.33 6.14 20.53
C VAL A 145 -33.01 7.05 21.55
N MET A 146 -33.23 8.33 21.23
CA MET A 146 -33.91 9.28 22.13
C MET A 146 -35.45 9.19 22.14
N ASN A 147 -36.04 8.39 21.25
CA ASN A 147 -37.50 8.19 21.17
C ASN A 147 -37.96 6.80 21.65
N VAL A 148 -37.10 6.07 22.39
CA VAL A 148 -37.42 4.83 23.11
C VAL A 148 -37.43 5.10 24.60
#